data_AF-A0A523XNS1-F1
#
_entry.id   AF-A0A523XNS1-F1
#
_cell.length_a   1.000
_cell.length_b   1.000
_cell.length_c   1.000
_cell.angle_alpha   90.00
_cell.angle_beta   90.00
_cell.angle_gamma   90.00
#
_symmetry.space_group_name_H-M   'P 1'
#
loop_
_entity.id
_entity.type
_entity.pdbx_description
1 polymer ?
#
loop_
_entity_poly.entity_id
_entity_poly.type
_entity_poly.pdbx_seq_one_letter_code
_entity_poly.pdbx_strand_id
1 'polypeptide(L)'
;FLRASLNHPRNIIRVDATNRILMVEGFGTNVIQARGDTRLAQQWTCLHFGDYTAYYLAMAYGIDPTPVAAIEGLKEILVRAEM
;
A
#
# COMPACT_ATOMS: atom_id res chain seq x y z
N PHE A 1 -4.85 5.18 5.72
CA PHE A 1 -5.96 4.82 4.82
C PHE A 1 -5.80 5.55 3.49
N LEU A 2 -5.84 4.82 2.38
CA LEU A 2 -5.86 5.41 1.03
C LEU A 2 -7.32 5.62 0.60
N ARG A 3 -7.69 6.85 0.26
CA ARG A 3 -9.07 7.22 -0.12
C ARG A 3 -9.08 7.86 -1.49
N ALA A 4 -9.99 7.42 -2.34
CA ALA A 4 -10.21 7.99 -3.67
C ALA A 4 -11.68 8.43 -3.79
N SER A 5 -11.93 9.61 -4.36
CA SER A 5 -13.30 10.14 -4.48
C SER A 5 -14.14 9.34 -5.48
N LEU A 6 -13.51 8.66 -6.43
CA LEU A 6 -14.18 7.81 -7.42
C LEU A 6 -14.40 6.37 -6.92
N ASN A 7 -14.01 6.04 -5.69
CA ASN A 7 -14.32 4.75 -5.11
C ASN A 7 -15.84 4.53 -5.03
N HIS A 8 -16.27 3.27 -5.11
CA HIS A 8 -17.67 2.93 -4.91
C HIS A 8 -18.16 3.48 -3.56
N PRO A 9 -19.36 4.09 -3.47
CA PRO A 9 -19.84 4.73 -2.23
C PRO A 9 -19.76 3.83 -0.99
N ARG A 10 -20.12 2.54 -1.15
CA ARG A 10 -19.99 1.53 -0.08
C ARG A 10 -18.55 1.36 0.44
N ASN A 11 -17.55 1.45 -0.43
CA ASN A 11 -16.15 1.34 -0.03
C ASN A 11 -15.66 2.59 0.70
N ILE A 12 -16.18 3.77 0.34
CA ILE A 12 -15.89 5.01 1.08
C ILE A 12 -16.41 4.88 2.52
N ILE A 13 -17.65 4.44 2.69
CA ILE A 13 -18.24 4.20 4.02
C ILE A 13 -17.40 3.18 4.80
N ARG A 14 -16.97 2.09 4.16
CA ARG A 14 -16.13 1.07 4.81
C ARG A 14 -14.80 1.67 5.29
N VAL A 15 -14.11 2.44 4.45
CA VAL A 15 -12.84 3.09 4.82
C VAL A 15 -13.04 4.04 5.99
N ASP A 16 -14.08 4.87 5.96
CA ASP A 16 -14.36 5.85 7.01
C ASP A 16 -14.72 5.16 8.34
N ALA A 17 -15.55 4.11 8.29
CA ALA A 17 -15.91 3.33 9.46
C ALA A 17 -14.70 2.61 10.08
N THR A 18 -13.88 1.93 9.27
CA THR A 18 -12.68 1.24 9.76
C THR A 18 -11.66 2.22 10.34
N ASN A 19 -11.46 3.38 9.72
CA ASN A 19 -10.60 4.42 10.25
C ASN A 19 -11.07 4.88 11.63
N ARG A 20 -12.37 5.18 11.78
CA ARG A 20 -12.94 5.60 13.05
C ARG A 20 -12.78 4.53 14.13
N ILE A 21 -13.04 3.26 13.81
CA ILE A 21 -12.87 2.15 14.76
C ILE A 21 -11.42 2.10 15.25
N LEU A 22 -10.45 2.07 14.36
CA LEU A 22 -9.04 2.02 14.74
C LEU A 22 -8.60 3.24 15.57
N MET A 23 -9.11 4.44 15.25
CA MET A 23 -8.82 5.64 16.02
C MET A 23 -9.38 5.55 17.45
N VAL A 24 -10.59 5.02 17.63
CA VAL A 24 -11.20 4.78 18.96
C VAL A 24 -10.38 3.76 19.77
N GLU A 25 -9.83 2.74 19.11
CA GLU A 25 -8.93 1.75 19.72
C GLU A 25 -7.50 2.29 19.98
N GLY A 26 -7.25 3.57 19.76
CA GLY A 26 -5.98 4.23 20.07
C GLY A 26 -4.89 4.08 19.00
N PHE A 27 -5.21 3.57 17.81
CA PHE A 27 -4.26 3.54 16.70
C PHE A 27 -4.13 4.92 16.05
N GLY A 28 -2.89 5.35 15.80
CA GLY A 28 -2.62 6.53 14.98
C GLY A 28 -3.03 6.28 13.53
N THR A 29 -4.13 6.90 13.10
CA THR A 29 -4.63 6.77 11.73
C THR A 29 -4.50 8.09 10.97
N ASN A 30 -4.30 7.98 9.65
CA ASN A 30 -4.34 9.13 8.76
C ASN A 30 -5.02 8.75 7.43
N VAL A 31 -5.53 9.74 6.71
CA VAL A 31 -6.14 9.57 5.38
C VAL A 31 -5.28 10.28 4.35
N ILE A 32 -4.89 9.54 3.32
CA ILE A 32 -4.28 10.10 2.12
C ILE A 32 -5.33 10.11 1.03
N GLN A 33 -5.68 11.32 0.58
CA GLN A 33 -6.65 11.53 -0.48
C GLN A 33 -5.97 11.47 -1.84
N ALA A 34 -6.41 10.53 -2.67
CA ALA A 34 -5.97 10.38 -4.05
C ALA A 34 -6.35 11.64 -4.86
N ARG A 35 -5.47 12.00 -5.82
CA ARG A 35 -5.60 13.18 -6.67
C ARG A 35 -5.90 12.76 -8.11
N GLY A 36 -6.48 13.69 -8.88
CA GLY A 36 -6.82 13.50 -10.29
C GLY A 36 -8.29 13.16 -10.55
N ASP A 37 -8.69 13.29 -11.82
CA ASP A 37 -10.11 13.27 -12.22
C ASP A 37 -10.58 11.93 -12.79
N THR A 38 -9.65 10.99 -12.98
CA THR A 38 -9.96 9.64 -13.50
C THR A 38 -9.60 8.58 -12.48
N ARG A 39 -10.25 7.41 -12.58
CA ARG A 39 -9.96 6.24 -11.72
C ARG A 39 -8.48 5.86 -11.80
N LEU A 40 -7.91 5.89 -13.00
CA LEU A 40 -6.52 5.55 -13.24
C LEU A 40 -5.58 6.57 -12.58
N ALA A 41 -5.85 7.88 -12.72
CA ALA A 41 -5.04 8.93 -12.08
C ALA A 41 -5.06 8.82 -10.55
N GLN A 42 -6.24 8.56 -9.96
CA GLN A 42 -6.37 8.38 -8.52
C GLN A 42 -5.65 7.11 -8.04
N GLN A 43 -5.71 6.02 -8.81
CA GLN A 43 -4.98 4.80 -8.50
C GLN A 43 -3.46 5.01 -8.52
N TRP A 44 -2.92 5.66 -9.56
CA TRP A 44 -1.48 5.94 -9.66
C TRP A 44 -0.97 6.86 -8.57
N THR A 45 -1.76 7.87 -8.16
CA THR A 45 -1.38 8.73 -7.02
C THR A 45 -1.17 7.91 -5.75
N CYS A 46 -2.08 6.98 -5.46
CA CYS A 46 -1.98 6.10 -4.30
C CYS A 46 -0.83 5.09 -4.42
N LEU A 47 -0.61 4.53 -5.61
CA LEU A 47 0.45 3.56 -5.87
C LEU A 47 1.83 4.20 -5.66
N HIS A 48 2.09 5.35 -6.29
CA HIS A 48 3.35 6.06 -6.11
C HIS A 48 3.57 6.54 -4.68
N PHE A 49 2.50 6.97 -3.99
CA PHE A 49 2.62 7.30 -2.57
C PHE A 49 3.13 6.11 -1.76
N GLY A 50 2.60 4.90 -2.00
CA GLY A 50 3.06 3.68 -1.36
C GLY A 50 4.52 3.35 -1.69
N ASP A 51 4.86 3.36 -2.98
CA ASP A 51 6.21 3.03 -3.47
C ASP A 51 7.27 3.96 -2.87
N TYR A 52 7.04 5.27 -2.93
CA TYR A 52 7.98 6.23 -2.37
C TYR A 52 8.04 6.11 -0.85
N THR A 53 6.92 5.92 -0.16
CA THR A 53 6.92 5.73 1.30
C THR A 53 7.78 4.53 1.68
N ALA A 54 7.60 3.38 1.01
CA ALA A 54 8.40 2.19 1.28
C ALA A 54 9.89 2.39 0.96
N TYR A 55 10.19 3.02 -0.17
CA TYR A 55 11.56 3.31 -0.59
C TYR A 55 12.28 4.24 0.39
N TYR A 56 11.66 5.36 0.76
CA TYR A 56 12.24 6.30 1.73
C TYR A 56 12.35 5.68 3.13
N LEU A 57 11.41 4.82 3.53
CA LEU A 57 11.48 4.10 4.79
C LEU A 57 12.68 3.13 4.84
N ALA A 58 12.92 2.40 3.75
CA ALA A 58 14.08 1.51 3.65
C ALA A 58 15.39 2.29 3.81
N MET A 59 15.51 3.44 3.12
CA MET A 59 16.67 4.33 3.28
C MET A 59 16.80 4.86 4.72
N ALA A 60 15.70 5.27 5.35
CA ALA A 60 15.71 5.74 6.74
C ALA A 60 16.17 4.65 7.72
N TYR A 61 15.91 3.38 7.42
CA TYR A 61 16.33 2.24 8.22
C TYR A 61 17.68 1.65 7.79
N GLY A 62 18.33 2.19 6.75
CA GLY A 62 19.59 1.65 6.23
C GLY A 62 19.46 0.26 5.60
N ILE A 63 18.28 -0.08 5.09
CA ILE A 63 17.97 -1.35 4.43
C ILE A 63 17.99 -1.14 2.91
N ASP A 64 18.62 -2.06 2.16
CA ASP A 64 18.50 -2.09 0.70
C ASP A 64 17.09 -2.62 0.33
N PRO A 65 16.23 -1.81 -0.33
CA PRO A 65 14.89 -2.23 -0.71
C PRO A 65 14.84 -3.17 -1.92
N THR A 66 15.97 -3.43 -2.59
CA THR A 66 16.02 -4.20 -3.85
C THR A 66 15.85 -5.71 -3.63
N PRO A 67 16.55 -6.37 -2.68
CA PRO A 67 16.50 -7.81 -2.54
C PRO A 67 15.21 -8.27 -1.86
N VAL A 68 14.55 -9.29 -2.42
CA VAL A 68 13.37 -9.92 -1.81
C VAL A 68 13.65 -11.39 -1.56
N ALA A 69 14.42 -11.67 -0.50
CA ALA A 69 14.95 -13.01 -0.21
C ALA A 69 13.89 -14.12 -0.18
N ALA A 70 12.69 -13.84 0.33
CA ALA A 70 11.59 -14.79 0.33
C ALA A 70 11.11 -15.17 -1.09
N ILE A 71 11.07 -14.21 -2.01
CA ILE A 71 10.70 -14.43 -3.41
C ILE A 71 11.81 -15.16 -4.16
N GLU A 72 13.07 -14.77 -3.92
CA GLU A 72 14.21 -15.47 -4.54
C GLU A 72 14.28 -16.95 -4.10
N GLY A 73 14.11 -17.22 -2.79
CA GLY A 73 14.02 -18.59 -2.30
C GLY A 73 12.86 -19.37 -2.91
N LEU A 74 11.69 -18.75 -3.09
CA LEU A 74 10.57 -19.38 -3.78
C LEU A 74 10.91 -19.72 -5.23
N LYS A 75 11.54 -18.80 -5.98
CA LYS A 75 11.96 -19.04 -7.36
C LYS A 75 12.92 -20.23 -7.47
N GLU A 76 13.89 -20.34 -6.56
CA GLU A 76 14.84 -21.47 -6.53
C GLU A 76 14.14 -22.82 -6.30
N ILE A 77 13.15 -22.86 -5.40
CA ILE A 77 12.37 -24.09 -5.13
C ILE A 77 11.60 -24.52 -6.38
N LEU A 78 10.94 -23.58 -7.07
CA LEU A 78 10.16 -23.88 -8.27
C LEU A 78 11.04 -24.39 -9.41
N VAL A 79 12.20 -23.77 -9.65
CA VAL A 79 13.17 -24.23 -10.66
C VAL A 79 13.65 -25.65 -10.36
N ARG A 80 13.85 -26.01 -9.09
CA ARG A 80 14.27 -27.37 -8.69
C ARG A 80 13.16 -28.41 -8.80
N ALA A 81 11.89 -28.03 -8.68
CA ALA A 81 10.75 -28.94 -8.76
C ALA A 81 10.39 -29.32 -10.22
N GLU A 82 10.84 -28.52 -11.19
CA GLU A 82 10.65 -28.75 -12.63
C GLU A 82 11.79 -29.57 -13.28
N MET A 83 12.85 -29.88 -12.55
CA MET A 83 13.96 -30.77 -12.97
C MET A 83 13.76 -32.20 -12.46
#